data_AF-C3ZXR3-F1
#
_entry.id   AF-C3ZXR3-F1
#
_cell.length_a   1.000
_cell.length_b   1.000
_cell.length_c   1.000
_cell.angle_alpha   90.00
_cell.angle_beta   90.00
_cell.angle_gamma   90.00
#
_symmetry.space_group_name_H-M   'P 1'
#
loop_
_entity.id
_entity.type
_entity.pdbx_description
1 polymer ?
#
loop_
_entity_poly.entity_id
_entity_poly.type
_entity_poly.pdbx_seq_one_letter_code
_entity_poly.pdbx_strand_id
1 'polypeptide(L)'
;MAHEATTSGSKGKGTKRKRGDDKETPSNDVEKRVFISYSMDPYIDQNRTPLQRSVDVAEQRQRVKSLADTLRDHGVESWIDQYVEYNAPELWTRWMEEEISQADYVLMICSPHYKECVMGKKNEEAVSGFGVRFEGKVIYSLLSRPENHPKFLPVFFGPVNHDHVPTVFAGGHFFGPIETPPALAHEKYNVLLSKILGRQPPGQSPPPVKKAPF
;
A
#
# COMPACT_ATOMS: atom_id res chain seq x y z
N MET A 1 41.56 20.52 65.19
CA MET A 1 40.49 19.50 65.12
C MET A 1 40.58 18.92 63.71
N ALA A 2 41.11 17.70 63.56
CA ALA A 2 40.34 16.44 63.53
C ALA A 2 39.68 16.24 62.15
N HIS A 3 39.72 15.10 61.44
CA HIS A 3 40.48 13.83 61.42
C HIS A 3 40.39 13.32 59.94
N GLU A 4 41.22 12.46 59.33
CA GLU A 4 42.35 11.60 59.73
C GLU A 4 43.29 11.41 58.50
N ALA A 5 43.98 10.27 58.34
CA ALA A 5 44.70 9.83 57.13
C ALA A 5 44.42 8.35 56.83
N THR A 6 44.43 7.92 55.56
CA THR A 6 44.72 6.51 55.23
C THR A 6 45.24 6.33 53.80
N THR A 7 46.26 5.48 53.67
CA THR A 7 46.87 5.04 52.40
C THR A 7 46.32 3.68 51.97
N SER A 8 46.19 3.46 50.66
CA SER A 8 46.62 2.22 50.00
C SER A 8 46.61 2.42 48.48
N GLY A 9 47.44 1.65 47.76
CA GLY A 9 47.47 1.68 46.30
C GLY A 9 47.31 0.29 45.70
N SER A 10 47.01 0.20 44.41
CA SER A 10 47.20 -1.03 43.64
C SER A 10 47.43 -0.75 42.16
N LYS A 11 48.25 -1.59 41.51
CA LYS A 11 48.52 -1.56 40.06
C LYS A 11 47.39 -2.26 39.32
N GLY A 12 46.83 -1.63 38.27
CA GLY A 12 45.78 -2.22 37.42
C GLY A 12 46.05 -2.01 35.93
N LYS A 13 46.48 -3.08 35.25
CA LYS A 13 46.79 -3.15 33.80
C LYS A 13 45.83 -2.36 32.89
N GLY A 14 46.41 -1.58 31.97
CA GLY A 14 45.66 -1.02 30.86
C GLY A 14 45.06 -2.11 29.96
N THR A 15 43.83 -1.88 29.49
CA THR A 15 43.20 -2.72 28.46
C THR A 15 42.69 -1.82 27.34
N LYS A 16 43.42 -1.77 26.21
CA LYS A 16 42.86 -1.25 24.96
C LYS A 16 41.71 -2.17 24.55
N ARG A 17 40.46 -1.72 24.70
CA ARG A 17 39.33 -2.27 23.94
C ARG A 17 38.92 -1.26 22.90
N LYS A 18 38.90 -1.72 21.64
CA LYS A 18 38.54 -0.93 20.47
C LYS A 18 37.18 -0.29 20.70
N ARG A 19 37.05 1.01 20.38
CA ARG A 19 35.77 1.52 19.88
C ARG A 19 35.46 0.71 18.62
N GLY A 20 34.44 -0.15 18.69
CA GLY A 20 33.71 -0.50 17.50
C GLY A 20 32.99 0.77 17.09
N ASP A 21 33.44 1.39 16.01
CA ASP A 21 32.59 2.28 15.22
C ASP A 21 31.57 1.36 14.54
N ASP A 22 30.57 0.90 15.30
CA ASP A 22 29.33 0.40 14.73
C ASP A 22 28.63 1.62 14.15
N LYS A 23 29.10 2.02 12.97
CA LYS A 23 28.36 2.89 12.08
C LYS A 23 27.14 2.10 11.64
N GLU A 24 26.08 2.22 12.43
CA GLU A 24 24.72 2.18 11.90
C GLU A 24 24.71 3.11 10.70
N THR A 25 24.84 2.51 9.53
CA THR A 25 24.65 3.23 8.28
C THR A 25 23.19 3.63 8.33
N PRO A 26 22.84 4.93 8.30
CA PRO A 26 21.45 5.33 8.39
C PRO A 26 20.75 4.72 7.19
N SER A 27 19.92 3.70 7.47
CA SER A 27 19.04 3.15 6.48
C SER A 27 18.06 4.27 6.16
N ASN A 28 18.27 4.95 5.03
CA ASN A 28 17.27 5.81 4.41
C ASN A 28 16.15 4.91 3.87
N ASP A 29 15.49 4.20 4.78
CA ASP A 29 14.26 3.47 4.58
C ASP A 29 13.17 4.53 4.52
N VAL A 30 13.09 5.20 3.37
CA VAL A 30 12.11 6.26 3.13
C VAL A 30 10.74 5.62 3.26
N GLU A 31 10.02 5.95 4.33
CA GLU A 31 8.67 5.50 4.59
C GLU A 31 7.83 5.67 3.32
N LYS A 32 7.17 4.58 2.91
CA LYS A 32 6.48 4.53 1.61
C LYS A 32 5.03 4.90 1.82
N ARG A 33 4.58 5.94 1.13
CA ARG A 33 3.19 6.39 1.20
C ARG A 33 2.36 5.74 0.10
N VAL A 34 1.22 5.16 0.46
CA VAL A 34 0.28 4.59 -0.51
C VAL A 34 -1.13 5.08 -0.29
N PHE A 35 -1.86 5.31 -1.38
CA PHE A 35 -3.29 5.59 -1.36
C PHE A 35 -4.03 4.42 -2.00
N ILE A 36 -5.01 3.83 -1.32
CA ILE A 36 -5.83 2.74 -1.88
C ILE A 36 -7.10 3.33 -2.49
N SER A 37 -7.18 3.29 -3.82
CA SER A 37 -8.35 3.69 -4.59
C SER A 37 -9.17 2.48 -4.99
N TYR A 38 -10.46 2.52 -4.71
CA TYR A 38 -11.40 1.42 -4.92
C TYR A 38 -12.80 1.96 -5.25
N SER A 39 -13.71 1.08 -5.64
CA SER A 39 -15.14 1.37 -5.61
C SER A 39 -15.81 0.63 -4.46
N MET A 40 -16.75 1.28 -3.77
CA MET A 40 -17.50 0.73 -2.64
C MET A 40 -18.31 -0.51 -3.03
N ASP A 41 -19.01 -0.44 -4.16
CA ASP A 41 -19.59 -1.62 -4.81
C ASP A 41 -18.60 -2.11 -5.88
N PRO A 42 -18.07 -3.34 -5.81
CA PRO A 42 -17.16 -3.84 -6.83
C PRO A 42 -17.89 -4.35 -8.09
N TYR A 43 -19.19 -4.62 -8.02
CA TYR A 43 -19.93 -5.29 -9.08
C TYR A 43 -20.78 -4.32 -9.91
N ILE A 44 -20.94 -4.63 -11.21
CA ILE A 44 -21.84 -3.89 -12.11
C ILE A 44 -23.24 -4.50 -12.22
N ASP A 45 -23.45 -5.70 -11.64
CA ASP A 45 -24.72 -6.43 -11.71
C ASP A 45 -25.82 -5.73 -10.89
N GLN A 46 -26.97 -5.52 -11.56
CA GLN A 46 -28.17 -4.89 -11.02
C GLN A 46 -29.24 -5.91 -10.60
N ASN A 47 -29.04 -7.21 -10.84
CA ASN A 47 -29.97 -8.27 -10.44
C ASN A 47 -29.84 -8.65 -8.94
N ARG A 48 -28.79 -8.17 -8.26
CA ARG A 48 -28.58 -8.37 -6.82
C ARG A 48 -29.66 -7.67 -6.01
N THR A 49 -30.19 -8.38 -5.01
CA THR A 49 -31.09 -7.79 -4.00
C THR A 49 -30.38 -6.72 -3.18
N PRO A 50 -31.11 -5.78 -2.53
CA PRO A 50 -30.51 -4.78 -1.64
C PRO A 50 -29.68 -5.38 -0.51
N LEU A 51 -30.07 -6.57 0.00
CA LEU A 51 -29.31 -7.28 1.03
C LEU A 51 -27.96 -7.80 0.48
N GLN A 52 -27.96 -8.42 -0.70
CA GLN A 52 -26.72 -8.86 -1.35
C GLN A 52 -25.79 -7.68 -1.62
N ARG A 53 -26.30 -6.58 -2.19
CA ARG A 53 -25.52 -5.36 -2.44
C ARG A 53 -24.93 -4.79 -1.14
N SER A 54 -25.68 -4.81 -0.04
CA SER A 54 -25.19 -4.37 1.28
C SER A 54 -24.06 -5.26 1.81
N VAL A 55 -24.17 -6.58 1.67
CA VAL A 55 -23.11 -7.53 2.05
C VAL A 55 -21.87 -7.36 1.20
N ASP A 56 -22.02 -7.25 -0.14
CA ASP A 56 -20.91 -7.03 -1.07
C ASP A 56 -20.12 -5.75 -0.74
N VAL A 57 -20.83 -4.64 -0.46
CA VAL A 57 -20.22 -3.35 -0.10
C VAL A 57 -19.52 -3.42 1.26
N ALA A 58 -20.14 -4.09 2.25
CA ALA A 58 -19.52 -4.29 3.56
C ALA A 58 -18.25 -5.13 3.48
N GLU A 59 -18.28 -6.22 2.70
CA GLU A 59 -17.11 -7.07 2.46
C GLU A 59 -16.00 -6.31 1.73
N GLN A 60 -16.32 -5.59 0.65
CA GLN A 60 -15.36 -4.78 -0.10
C GLN A 60 -14.68 -3.74 0.81
N ARG A 61 -15.45 -3.02 1.63
CA ARG A 61 -14.91 -2.05 2.61
C ARG A 61 -14.02 -2.73 3.65
N GLN A 62 -14.42 -3.88 4.18
CA GLN A 62 -13.61 -4.65 5.13
C GLN A 62 -12.27 -5.08 4.51
N ARG A 63 -12.28 -5.67 3.30
CA ARG A 63 -11.07 -6.11 2.59
C ARG A 63 -10.09 -4.96 2.33
N VAL A 64 -10.60 -3.80 1.91
CA VAL A 64 -9.80 -2.58 1.75
C VAL A 64 -9.21 -2.11 3.07
N LYS A 65 -10.01 -2.07 4.14
CA LYS A 65 -9.50 -1.65 5.45
C LYS A 65 -8.44 -2.61 5.98
N SER A 66 -8.66 -3.93 5.89
CA SER A 66 -7.66 -4.92 6.29
C SER A 66 -6.37 -4.80 5.50
N LEU A 67 -6.42 -4.53 4.19
CA LEU A 67 -5.21 -4.26 3.41
C LEU A 67 -4.49 -2.99 3.86
N ALA A 68 -5.22 -1.90 4.12
CA ALA A 68 -4.64 -0.66 4.62
C ALA A 68 -4.00 -0.83 6.01
N ASP A 69 -4.71 -1.45 6.95
CA ASP A 69 -4.24 -1.73 8.31
C ASP A 69 -2.96 -2.58 8.27
N THR A 70 -2.97 -3.71 7.55
CA THR A 70 -1.80 -4.61 7.47
C THR A 70 -0.62 -4.00 6.72
N LEU A 71 -0.83 -3.06 5.78
CA LEU A 71 0.27 -2.30 5.19
C LEU A 71 0.92 -1.35 6.22
N ARG A 72 0.12 -0.70 7.08
CA ARG A 72 0.61 0.16 8.17
C ARG A 72 1.38 -0.65 9.22
N ASP A 73 0.88 -1.83 9.59
CA ASP A 73 1.57 -2.77 10.49
C ASP A 73 2.94 -3.22 9.95
N HIS A 74 3.15 -3.16 8.63
CA HIS A 74 4.41 -3.48 7.96
C HIS A 74 5.22 -2.25 7.49
N GLY A 75 4.95 -1.06 8.05
CA GLY A 75 5.77 0.15 7.83
C GLY A 75 5.51 0.89 6.51
N VAL A 76 4.29 0.80 5.99
CA VAL A 76 3.83 1.56 4.82
C VAL A 76 2.74 2.55 5.26
N GLU A 77 2.92 3.84 4.97
CA GLU A 77 1.94 4.89 5.26
C GLU A 77 0.74 4.77 4.31
N SER A 78 -0.16 3.84 4.61
CA SER A 78 -1.36 3.56 3.81
C SER A 78 -2.54 4.45 4.20
N TRP A 79 -3.19 5.06 3.20
CA TRP A 79 -4.36 5.93 3.35
C TRP A 79 -5.57 5.44 2.54
N ILE A 80 -6.75 5.58 3.16
CA ILE A 80 -8.08 5.29 2.60
C ILE A 80 -9.11 6.29 3.13
N ASP A 81 -10.20 6.46 2.38
CA ASP A 81 -11.36 7.29 2.76
C ASP A 81 -11.94 6.94 4.14
N GLN A 82 -12.04 5.64 4.47
CA GLN A 82 -12.59 5.14 5.74
C GLN A 82 -11.85 5.66 6.98
N TYR A 83 -10.60 6.13 6.86
CA TYR A 83 -9.87 6.73 7.98
C TYR A 83 -10.25 8.20 8.23
N VAL A 84 -10.82 8.89 7.25
CA VAL A 84 -11.21 10.31 7.34
C VAL A 84 -12.71 10.53 7.37
N GLU A 85 -13.55 9.50 7.14
CA GLU A 85 -15.03 9.59 7.19
C GLU A 85 -15.60 10.27 8.45
N TYR A 86 -14.98 10.09 9.62
CA TYR A 86 -15.42 10.72 10.88
C TYR A 86 -15.17 12.24 10.92
N ASN A 87 -14.16 12.72 10.19
CA ASN A 87 -13.82 14.14 10.04
C ASN A 87 -13.67 14.46 8.55
N ALA A 88 -14.78 14.27 7.82
CA ALA A 88 -14.81 14.27 6.37
C ALA A 88 -14.26 15.60 5.78
N PRO A 89 -13.49 15.54 4.68
CA PRO A 89 -13.05 16.74 3.97
C PRO A 89 -14.24 17.49 3.37
N GLU A 90 -14.13 18.82 3.29
CA GLU A 90 -15.14 19.67 2.64
C GLU A 90 -15.36 19.28 1.16
N LEU A 91 -14.30 18.84 0.48
CA LEU A 91 -14.32 18.40 -0.93
C LEU A 91 -13.55 17.10 -1.10
N TRP A 92 -14.27 15.98 -1.23
CA TRP A 92 -13.69 14.65 -1.43
C TRP A 92 -12.83 14.55 -2.70
N THR A 93 -13.23 15.14 -3.83
CA THR A 93 -12.41 15.14 -5.06
C THR A 93 -11.04 15.75 -4.81
N ARG A 94 -10.99 16.92 -4.15
CA ARG A 94 -9.74 17.60 -3.83
C ARG A 94 -8.87 16.79 -2.86
N TRP A 95 -9.46 16.20 -1.82
CA TRP A 95 -8.75 15.33 -0.91
C TRP A 95 -8.14 14.12 -1.65
N MET A 96 -8.90 13.45 -2.52
CA MET A 96 -8.38 12.34 -3.33
C MET A 96 -7.27 12.78 -4.28
N GLU A 97 -7.35 13.97 -4.89
CA GLU A 97 -6.27 14.53 -5.72
C GLU A 97 -4.99 14.79 -4.91
N GLU A 98 -5.13 15.36 -3.70
CA GLU A 98 -4.01 15.59 -2.78
C GLU A 98 -3.39 14.27 -2.29
N GLU A 99 -4.20 13.25 -2.00
CA GLU A 99 -3.77 11.90 -1.62
C GLU A 99 -3.04 11.17 -2.75
N ILE A 100 -3.63 11.18 -3.96
CA ILE A 100 -3.01 10.63 -5.17
C ILE A 100 -1.70 11.35 -5.46
N SER A 101 -1.65 12.68 -5.31
CA SER A 101 -0.42 13.47 -5.53
C SER A 101 0.70 13.05 -4.58
N GLN A 102 0.41 12.97 -3.27
CA GLN A 102 1.39 12.69 -2.21
C GLN A 102 1.90 11.25 -2.17
N ALA A 103 1.11 10.26 -2.61
CA ALA A 103 1.52 8.86 -2.53
C ALA A 103 2.73 8.51 -3.43
N ASP A 104 3.63 7.64 -2.98
CA ASP A 104 4.59 6.93 -3.85
C ASP A 104 3.85 6.01 -4.84
N TYR A 105 2.83 5.31 -4.35
CA TYR A 105 2.02 4.37 -5.12
C TYR A 105 0.52 4.52 -4.87
N VAL A 106 -0.29 4.41 -5.93
CA VAL A 106 -1.74 4.29 -5.84
C VAL A 106 -2.14 2.84 -6.09
N LEU A 107 -2.69 2.19 -5.07
CA LEU A 107 -3.21 0.83 -5.17
C LEU A 107 -4.62 0.88 -5.74
N MET A 108 -4.80 0.44 -6.98
CA MET A 108 -6.09 0.41 -7.65
C MET A 108 -6.77 -0.94 -7.41
N ILE A 109 -7.83 -0.99 -6.59
CA ILE A 109 -8.59 -2.22 -6.36
C ILE A 109 -9.48 -2.51 -7.58
N CYS A 110 -8.96 -3.32 -8.49
CA CYS A 110 -9.55 -3.55 -9.80
C CYS A 110 -10.78 -4.47 -9.72
N SER A 111 -11.94 -3.89 -10.04
CA SER A 111 -13.25 -4.54 -10.12
C SER A 111 -13.99 -4.10 -11.38
N PRO A 112 -15.04 -4.83 -11.83
CA PRO A 112 -15.88 -4.39 -12.94
C PRO A 112 -16.41 -2.97 -12.76
N HIS A 113 -16.86 -2.62 -11.54
CA HIS A 113 -17.42 -1.30 -11.26
C HIS A 113 -16.33 -0.21 -11.24
N TYR A 114 -15.19 -0.48 -10.58
CA TYR A 114 -14.07 0.45 -10.50
C TYR A 114 -13.56 0.85 -11.89
N LYS A 115 -13.43 -0.11 -12.81
CA LYS A 115 -13.08 0.18 -14.22
C LYS A 115 -14.07 1.13 -14.87
N GLU A 116 -15.37 0.87 -14.74
CA GLU A 116 -16.40 1.71 -15.37
C GLU A 116 -16.46 3.12 -14.76
N CYS A 117 -16.13 3.27 -13.48
CA CYS A 117 -15.92 4.58 -12.83
C CYS A 117 -14.68 5.31 -13.36
N VAL A 118 -13.53 4.63 -13.45
CA VAL A 118 -12.29 5.23 -14.00
C VAL A 118 -12.48 5.63 -15.46
N MET A 119 -13.08 4.77 -16.28
CA MET A 119 -13.40 5.06 -17.68
C MET A 119 -14.54 6.09 -17.85
N GLY A 120 -15.10 6.64 -16.76
CA GLY A 120 -16.11 7.70 -16.79
C GLY A 120 -17.48 7.28 -17.33
N LYS A 121 -17.76 5.97 -17.41
CA LYS A 121 -19.02 5.39 -17.89
C LYS A 121 -20.06 5.20 -16.79
N LYS A 122 -19.59 4.98 -15.56
CA LYS A 122 -20.39 5.01 -14.33
C LYS A 122 -19.84 6.08 -13.39
N ASN A 123 -20.65 6.48 -12.43
CA ASN A 123 -20.22 7.22 -11.24
C ASN A 123 -20.51 6.32 -10.04
N GLU A 124 -19.84 6.57 -8.91
CA GLU A 124 -20.37 6.05 -7.66
C GLU A 124 -21.65 6.80 -7.29
N GLU A 125 -22.74 6.04 -7.18
CA GLU A 125 -23.91 6.45 -6.42
C GLU A 125 -23.52 6.47 -4.94
N ALA A 126 -23.90 7.52 -4.21
CA ALA A 126 -23.56 7.66 -2.81
C ALA A 126 -24.30 6.59 -1.96
N VAL A 127 -23.68 5.43 -1.78
CA VAL A 127 -24.20 4.33 -0.94
C VAL A 127 -24.21 4.74 0.53
N SER A 128 -23.30 5.61 0.93
CA SER A 128 -23.35 6.33 2.20
C SER A 128 -23.97 7.72 2.01
N GLY A 129 -24.81 8.15 2.96
CA GLY A 129 -25.50 9.45 2.92
C GLY A 129 -24.58 10.69 3.02
N PHE A 130 -23.26 10.50 2.93
CA PHE A 130 -22.23 11.53 3.09
C PHE A 130 -21.76 12.12 1.74
N GLY A 131 -22.40 11.74 0.63
CA GLY A 131 -22.15 12.35 -0.69
C GLY A 131 -20.76 12.08 -1.28
N VAL A 132 -20.02 11.11 -0.74
CA VAL A 132 -18.72 10.68 -1.24
C VAL A 132 -18.87 10.24 -2.70
N ARG A 133 -18.18 10.95 -3.60
CA ARG A 133 -18.12 10.60 -5.03
C ARG A 133 -16.68 10.28 -5.37
N PHE A 134 -16.36 9.01 -5.56
CA PHE A 134 -15.12 8.63 -6.23
C PHE A 134 -15.15 9.15 -7.68
N GLU A 135 -14.28 10.12 -7.99
CA GLU A 135 -14.13 10.67 -9.33
C GLU A 135 -13.01 9.94 -10.09
N GLY A 136 -13.32 8.73 -10.58
CA GLY A 136 -12.37 7.90 -11.31
C GLY A 136 -11.74 8.55 -12.55
N LYS A 137 -12.35 9.63 -13.07
CA LYS A 137 -11.81 10.44 -14.17
C LYS A 137 -10.48 11.11 -13.83
N VAL A 138 -10.23 11.45 -12.56
CA VAL A 138 -8.93 11.96 -12.08
C VAL A 138 -7.85 10.91 -12.35
N ILE A 139 -8.10 9.66 -11.96
CA ILE A 139 -7.18 8.54 -12.18
C ILE A 139 -7.01 8.26 -13.69
N TYR A 140 -8.09 8.31 -14.49
CA TYR A 140 -7.96 8.14 -15.95
C TYR A 140 -7.09 9.22 -16.60
N SER A 141 -7.24 10.49 -16.20
CA SER A 141 -6.40 11.60 -16.66
C SER A 141 -4.92 11.33 -16.37
N LEU A 142 -4.61 10.86 -15.16
CA LEU A 142 -3.24 10.50 -14.78
C LEU A 142 -2.73 9.25 -15.53
N LEU A 143 -3.55 8.21 -15.71
CA LEU A 143 -3.21 6.99 -16.45
C LEU A 143 -3.04 7.22 -17.96
N SER A 144 -3.63 8.28 -18.52
CA SER A 144 -3.45 8.64 -19.93
C SER A 144 -2.01 9.10 -20.26
N ARG A 145 -1.21 9.36 -19.23
CA ARG A 145 0.17 9.84 -19.28
C ARG A 145 1.15 8.72 -18.86
N PRO A 146 1.87 8.08 -19.81
CA PRO A 146 2.71 6.92 -19.53
C PRO A 146 3.78 7.13 -18.45
N GLU A 147 4.27 8.36 -18.26
CA GLU A 147 5.23 8.70 -17.21
C GLU A 147 4.69 8.46 -15.78
N ASN A 148 3.37 8.48 -15.59
CA ASN A 148 2.74 8.19 -14.31
C ASN A 148 2.56 6.69 -14.07
N HIS A 149 2.74 5.83 -15.08
CA HIS A 149 2.42 4.40 -14.99
C HIS A 149 3.11 3.67 -13.83
N PRO A 150 4.40 3.92 -13.49
CA PRO A 150 5.06 3.24 -12.38
C PRO A 150 4.42 3.46 -10.99
N LYS A 151 3.62 4.52 -10.83
CA LYS A 151 2.92 4.88 -9.59
C LYS A 151 1.64 4.08 -9.36
N PHE A 152 1.00 3.58 -10.41
CA PHE A 152 -0.27 2.85 -10.29
C PHE A 152 -0.04 1.34 -10.20
N LEU A 153 -0.55 0.71 -9.14
CA LEU A 153 -0.44 -0.73 -8.90
C LEU A 153 -1.85 -1.35 -8.90
N PRO A 154 -2.24 -2.15 -9.90
CA PRO A 154 -3.53 -2.82 -9.93
C PRO A 154 -3.52 -4.02 -8.97
N VAL A 155 -4.47 -4.01 -8.04
CA VAL A 155 -4.59 -4.98 -6.94
C VAL A 155 -5.96 -5.67 -7.03
N PHE A 156 -5.99 -6.97 -6.75
CA PHE A 156 -7.20 -7.79 -6.80
C PHE A 156 -7.37 -8.58 -5.51
N PHE A 157 -8.56 -8.56 -4.90
CA PHE A 157 -8.91 -9.49 -3.81
C PHE A 157 -9.33 -10.86 -4.33
N GLY A 158 -10.01 -10.91 -5.49
CA GLY A 158 -10.32 -12.14 -6.21
C GLY A 158 -9.23 -12.53 -7.23
N PRO A 159 -9.47 -13.55 -8.06
CA PRO A 159 -8.60 -13.88 -9.19
C PRO A 159 -8.30 -12.66 -10.07
N VAL A 160 -7.04 -12.52 -10.49
CA VAL A 160 -6.63 -11.43 -11.38
C VAL A 160 -7.39 -11.50 -12.69
N ASN A 161 -8.12 -10.45 -13.04
CA ASN A 161 -8.81 -10.32 -14.32
C ASN A 161 -8.40 -9.02 -15.01
N HIS A 162 -7.71 -9.16 -16.15
CA HIS A 162 -7.21 -8.04 -16.94
C HIS A 162 -8.37 -7.17 -17.48
N ASP A 163 -9.56 -7.74 -17.67
CA ASP A 163 -10.76 -7.02 -18.10
C ASP A 163 -11.28 -6.03 -17.04
N HIS A 164 -10.82 -6.09 -15.79
CA HIS A 164 -11.16 -5.12 -14.74
C HIS A 164 -10.14 -3.96 -14.65
N VAL A 165 -9.13 -3.94 -15.53
CA VAL A 165 -8.14 -2.85 -15.61
C VAL A 165 -8.56 -1.86 -16.73
N PRO A 166 -8.37 -0.54 -16.55
CA PRO A 166 -8.47 0.42 -17.64
C PRO A 166 -7.54 0.04 -18.80
N THR A 167 -8.03 0.10 -20.04
CA THR A 167 -7.29 -0.40 -21.22
C THR A 167 -5.96 0.33 -21.45
N VAL A 168 -5.89 1.62 -21.08
CA VAL A 168 -4.67 2.45 -21.07
C VAL A 168 -3.56 1.90 -20.17
N PHE A 169 -3.86 0.96 -19.28
CA PHE A 169 -2.95 0.39 -18.29
C PHE A 169 -2.87 -1.17 -18.36
N ALA A 170 -3.38 -1.77 -19.44
CA ALA A 170 -3.50 -3.24 -19.55
C ALA A 170 -2.16 -4.01 -19.61
N GLY A 171 -1.02 -3.33 -19.78
CA GLY A 171 0.33 -3.92 -19.75
C GLY A 171 1.05 -3.84 -18.40
N GLY A 172 0.40 -3.36 -17.34
CA GLY A 172 0.99 -3.24 -16.01
C GLY A 172 1.26 -4.58 -15.31
N HIS A 173 2.09 -4.58 -14.27
CA HIS A 173 2.23 -5.72 -13.37
C HIS A 173 1.06 -5.76 -12.37
N PHE A 174 0.38 -6.89 -12.27
CA PHE A 174 -0.82 -7.05 -11.43
C PHE A 174 -0.54 -7.80 -10.13
N PHE A 175 -1.23 -7.43 -9.06
CA PHE A 175 -1.02 -7.99 -7.73
C PHE A 175 -2.30 -8.65 -7.21
N GLY A 176 -2.26 -9.95 -6.97
CA GLY A 176 -3.36 -10.69 -6.35
C GLY A 176 -3.40 -12.17 -6.73
N PRO A 177 -4.42 -12.92 -6.26
CA PRO A 177 -5.42 -12.49 -5.28
C PRO A 177 -4.77 -12.08 -3.95
N ILE A 178 -5.31 -11.06 -3.29
CA ILE A 178 -4.94 -10.63 -1.94
C ILE A 178 -5.97 -11.18 -0.96
N GLU A 179 -5.53 -12.12 -0.12
CA GLU A 179 -6.33 -12.72 0.95
C GLU A 179 -6.66 -11.70 2.05
N THR A 180 -7.70 -11.97 2.85
CA THR A 180 -8.19 -11.05 3.90
C THR A 180 -8.34 -11.78 5.25
N PRO A 181 -7.66 -11.34 6.33
CA PRO A 181 -6.61 -10.32 6.31
C PRO A 181 -5.37 -10.77 5.51
N PRO A 182 -4.61 -9.85 4.89
CA PRO A 182 -3.33 -10.21 4.29
C PRO A 182 -2.31 -10.62 5.37
N ALA A 183 -1.30 -11.39 5.00
CA ALA A 183 -0.21 -11.79 5.90
C ALA A 183 1.08 -12.04 5.11
N LEU A 184 2.23 -11.96 5.78
CA LEU A 184 3.55 -12.20 5.16
C LEU A 184 3.72 -13.63 4.59
N ALA A 185 2.92 -14.59 5.08
CA ALA A 185 2.85 -15.95 4.55
C ALA A 185 2.15 -16.02 3.17
N HIS A 186 1.33 -15.02 2.83
CA HIS A 186 0.57 -14.99 1.57
C HIS A 186 1.48 -14.42 0.48
N GLU A 187 1.96 -15.28 -0.43
CA GLU A 187 2.96 -14.95 -1.45
C GLU A 187 2.62 -13.68 -2.24
N LYS A 188 1.36 -13.51 -2.65
CA LYS A 188 0.91 -12.38 -3.47
C LYS A 188 0.90 -11.05 -2.71
N TYR A 189 0.57 -11.08 -1.42
CA TYR A 189 0.73 -9.91 -0.54
C TYR A 189 2.21 -9.57 -0.34
N ASN A 190 3.06 -10.56 -0.11
CA ASN A 190 4.49 -10.35 0.10
C ASN A 190 5.19 -9.75 -1.14
N VAL A 191 4.79 -10.17 -2.34
CA VAL A 191 5.23 -9.55 -3.61
C VAL A 191 4.76 -8.09 -3.75
N LEU A 192 3.52 -7.77 -3.38
CA LEU A 192 3.02 -6.39 -3.35
C LEU A 192 3.79 -5.51 -2.35
N LEU A 193 3.95 -5.98 -1.11
CA LEU A 193 4.70 -5.29 -0.07
C LEU A 193 6.17 -5.05 -0.49
N SER A 194 6.81 -6.06 -1.07
CA SER A 194 8.17 -5.95 -1.60
C SER A 194 8.29 -4.91 -2.73
N LYS A 195 7.31 -4.86 -3.64
CA LYS A 195 7.23 -3.82 -4.68
C LYS A 195 7.11 -2.42 -4.07
N ILE A 196 6.24 -2.24 -3.07
CA ILE A 196 6.04 -0.95 -2.39
C ILE A 196 7.34 -0.51 -1.71
N LEU A 197 7.96 -1.38 -0.92
CA LEU A 197 9.20 -1.10 -0.18
C LEU A 197 10.46 -1.02 -1.06
N GLY A 198 10.37 -1.28 -2.37
CA GLY A 198 11.52 -1.32 -3.27
C GLY A 198 12.50 -2.48 -3.01
N ARG A 199 12.01 -3.56 -2.39
CA ARG A 199 12.80 -4.73 -1.95
C ARG A 199 12.58 -5.91 -2.89
N GLN A 200 13.51 -6.86 -2.87
CA GLN A 200 13.31 -8.16 -3.53
C GLN A 200 12.33 -9.02 -2.72
N PRO A 201 11.37 -9.73 -3.35
CA PRO A 201 10.51 -10.66 -2.64
C PRO A 201 11.31 -11.80 -1.97
N PRO A 202 10.94 -12.23 -0.75
CA PRO A 202 11.61 -13.33 -0.07
C PRO A 202 11.68 -14.60 -0.93
N GLY A 203 12.89 -15.16 -1.07
CA GLY A 203 13.12 -16.37 -1.86
C GLY A 203 13.16 -16.17 -3.38
N GLN A 204 12.97 -14.95 -3.91
CA GLN A 204 12.94 -14.68 -5.35
C GLN A 204 14.20 -13.97 -5.89
N SER A 205 15.29 -13.94 -5.13
CA SER A 205 16.59 -13.46 -5.64
C SER A 205 17.02 -14.29 -6.86
N PRO A 206 17.41 -13.65 -7.98
CA PRO A 206 17.91 -14.40 -9.14
C PRO A 206 19.14 -15.22 -8.73
N PRO A 207 19.29 -16.46 -9.24
CA PRO A 207 20.44 -17.30 -8.91
C PRO A 207 21.74 -16.60 -9.33
N PRO A 208 22.83 -16.75 -8.55
CA PRO A 208 24.09 -16.09 -8.86
C PRO A 208 24.59 -16.50 -10.24
N VAL A 209 25.08 -15.52 -11.01
CA VAL A 209 25.66 -15.76 -12.34
C VAL A 209 26.81 -16.74 -12.21
N LYS A 210 26.62 -17.95 -12.72
CA LYS A 210 27.68 -18.95 -12.80
C LYS A 210 28.77 -18.44 -13.73
N LYS A 211 30.04 -18.64 -13.36
CA LYS A 211 31.16 -18.37 -14.28
C LYS A 211 30.96 -19.16 -15.58
N ALA A 212 31.32 -18.56 -16.70
CA ALA A 212 31.39 -19.28 -17.96
C ALA A 212 32.34 -20.50 -17.80
N PRO A 213 32.08 -21.62 -18.49
CA PRO A 213 32.94 -22.81 -18.43
C PRO A 213 34.23 -22.66 -19.26
N PHE A 214 34.59 -21.43 -19.63
CA PHE A 214 35.72 -21.05 -20.49
C PHE A 214 36.39 -19.79 -19.89
#